data_AF-A0A2E5XN49-F1
#
_entry.id   AF-A0A2E5XN49-F1
#
_cell.length_a   1.000
_cell.length_b   1.000
_cell.length_c   1.000
_cell.angle_alpha   90.00
_cell.angle_beta   90.00
_cell.angle_gamma   90.00
#
_symmetry.space_group_name_H-M   'P 1'
#
loop_
_entity.id
_entity.type
_entity.pdbx_description
1 polymer ?
#
loop_
_entity_poly.entity_id
_entity_poly.type
_entity_poly.pdbx_seq_one_letter_code
_entity_poly.pdbx_strand_id
1 'polypeptide(L)'
;MSNTPEWDFMNEKAPSHSSEKSKITLDYAFGILCFFLLIPTLLFAFGEFMDTIDFLEYGADIWDFVSWFLYTTTIFSILLISGFHFTGVLKSESARIGSGIFLITISIVNLISRFYDLREERGNWGISGESWLEFLYWPSTHERLELVFLGVIIGFLIIKK
;
A
#
# COMPACT_ATOMS: atom_id res chain seq x y z
N MET A 1 -33.28 -60.27 7.94
CA MET A 1 -32.12 -59.98 8.80
C MET A 1 -31.30 -58.89 8.13
N SER A 2 -31.30 -57.72 8.77
CA SER A 2 -30.59 -56.48 8.42
C SER A 2 -29.07 -56.67 8.44
N ASN A 3 -28.33 -55.86 7.67
CA ASN A 3 -26.97 -55.41 7.97
C ASN A 3 -26.59 -54.24 7.03
N THR A 4 -27.24 -53.10 7.20
CA THR A 4 -26.69 -51.80 6.77
C THR A 4 -25.70 -51.34 7.84
N PRO A 5 -24.46 -50.94 7.52
CA PRO A 5 -23.50 -50.52 8.53
C PRO A 5 -23.93 -49.16 9.11
N GLU A 6 -24.30 -49.19 10.38
CA GLU A 6 -24.73 -48.07 11.23
C GLU A 6 -23.55 -47.16 11.62
N TRP A 7 -22.58 -46.93 10.73
CA TRP A 7 -21.35 -46.17 11.07
C TRP A 7 -20.96 -45.11 10.05
N ASP A 8 -21.72 -44.94 8.96
CA ASP A 8 -21.38 -44.01 7.88
C ASP A 8 -21.76 -42.54 8.19
N PHE A 9 -22.51 -42.31 9.28
CA PHE A 9 -22.90 -40.95 9.71
C PHE A 9 -21.82 -40.23 10.52
N MET A 10 -20.77 -40.91 10.96
CA MET A 10 -19.65 -40.26 11.68
C MET A 10 -18.59 -39.68 10.74
N ASN A 11 -18.74 -39.84 9.42
CA ASN A 11 -17.81 -39.29 8.43
C ASN A 11 -18.33 -38.02 7.74
N GLU A 12 -19.42 -37.44 8.23
CA GLU A 12 -19.74 -36.04 7.95
C GLU A 12 -18.72 -35.17 8.68
N LYS A 13 -17.61 -34.86 8.00
CA LYS A 13 -16.84 -33.65 8.30
C LYS A 13 -17.84 -32.49 8.27
N ALA A 14 -18.26 -32.03 9.44
CA ALA A 14 -19.10 -30.86 9.58
C ALA A 14 -18.51 -29.75 8.69
N PRO A 15 -19.31 -29.15 7.78
CA PRO A 15 -18.79 -28.11 6.90
C PRO A 15 -18.27 -26.98 7.79
N SER A 16 -17.05 -26.53 7.53
CA SER A 16 -16.35 -25.45 8.24
C SER A 16 -16.96 -24.06 7.99
N HIS A 17 -18.29 -23.97 7.88
CA HIS A 17 -19.06 -22.76 7.57
C HIS A 17 -18.78 -21.60 8.54
N SER A 18 -18.38 -21.88 9.79
CA SER A 18 -17.99 -20.85 10.75
C SER A 18 -16.66 -20.18 10.40
N SER A 19 -15.67 -20.94 9.93
CA SER A 19 -14.34 -20.44 9.53
C SER A 19 -14.44 -19.52 8.32
N GLU A 20 -15.20 -19.92 7.30
CA GLU A 20 -15.35 -19.18 6.05
C GLU A 20 -16.14 -17.88 6.26
N LYS A 21 -17.20 -17.90 7.06
CA LYS A 21 -17.96 -16.70 7.43
C LYS A 21 -17.13 -15.73 8.27
N SER A 22 -16.30 -16.23 9.19
CA SER A 22 -15.40 -15.38 10.00
C SER A 22 -14.34 -14.69 9.14
N LYS A 23 -13.78 -15.40 8.15
CA LYS A 23 -12.78 -14.88 7.22
C LYS A 23 -13.36 -13.78 6.32
N ILE A 24 -14.56 -14.00 5.78
CA ILE A 24 -15.29 -12.98 5.00
C ILE A 24 -15.56 -11.73 5.85
N THR A 25 -15.88 -11.91 7.14
CA THR A 25 -16.13 -10.79 8.06
C THR A 25 -14.85 -9.99 8.34
N LEU A 26 -13.71 -10.67 8.52
CA LEU A 26 -12.41 -10.04 8.75
C LEU A 26 -11.91 -9.31 7.50
N ASP A 27 -11.93 -9.96 6.33
CA ASP A 27 -11.54 -9.35 5.05
C ASP A 27 -12.36 -8.08 4.81
N TYR A 28 -13.68 -8.13 4.99
CA TYR A 28 -14.54 -6.96 4.82
C TYR A 28 -14.22 -5.84 5.84
N ALA A 29 -14.07 -6.18 7.12
CA ALA A 29 -13.73 -5.20 8.16
C ALA A 29 -12.38 -4.52 7.89
N PHE A 30 -11.39 -5.27 7.43
CA PHE A 30 -10.10 -4.73 7.02
C PHE A 30 -10.23 -3.78 5.83
N GLY A 31 -11.03 -4.12 4.83
CA GLY A 31 -11.30 -3.24 3.69
C GLY A 31 -11.96 -1.91 4.11
N ILE A 32 -12.91 -1.96 5.06
CA ILE A 32 -13.52 -0.77 5.64
C ILE A 32 -12.49 0.07 6.43
N LEU A 33 -11.60 -0.58 7.19
CA LEU A 33 -10.51 0.11 7.89
C LEU A 33 -9.61 0.86 6.91
N CYS A 34 -9.25 0.27 5.77
CA CYS A 34 -8.48 0.95 4.73
C CYS A 34 -9.16 2.24 4.25
N PHE A 35 -10.49 2.23 4.07
CA PHE A 35 -11.23 3.44 3.70
C PHE A 35 -11.28 4.47 4.82
N PHE A 36 -11.42 4.04 6.08
CA PHE A 36 -11.34 4.96 7.21
C PHE A 36 -9.97 5.65 7.29
N LEU A 37 -8.88 4.91 6.99
CA LEU A 37 -7.52 5.45 6.97
C LEU A 37 -7.28 6.45 5.81
N LEU A 38 -8.13 6.50 4.78
CA LEU A 38 -8.04 7.54 3.75
C LEU A 38 -8.29 8.93 4.32
N ILE A 39 -9.12 9.07 5.35
CA ILE A 39 -9.44 10.37 5.96
C ILE A 39 -8.19 11.02 6.60
N PRO A 40 -7.51 10.39 7.58
CA PRO A 40 -6.30 10.96 8.15
C PRO A 40 -5.19 11.13 7.10
N THR A 41 -5.10 10.22 6.12
CA THR A 41 -4.14 10.34 5.02
C THR A 41 -4.41 11.59 4.17
N LEU A 42 -5.68 11.89 3.88
CA LEU A 42 -6.06 13.08 3.13
C LEU A 42 -5.77 14.37 3.89
N LEU A 43 -6.08 14.38 5.20
CA LEU A 43 -5.81 15.54 6.05
C LEU A 43 -4.31 15.83 6.13
N PHE A 44 -3.49 14.79 6.29
CA PHE A 44 -2.03 14.91 6.29
C PHE A 44 -1.50 15.41 4.94
N ALA A 45 -1.94 14.79 3.84
CA ALA A 45 -1.54 15.19 2.50
C ALA A 45 -1.95 16.64 2.17
N PHE A 46 -3.12 17.09 2.62
CA PHE A 46 -3.56 18.47 2.44
C PHE A 46 -2.71 19.45 3.25
N GLY A 47 -2.27 19.09 4.45
CA GLY A 47 -1.30 19.87 5.22
C GLY A 47 0.01 20.05 4.45
N GLU A 48 0.61 18.94 4.01
CA GLU A 48 1.86 18.98 3.22
C GLU A 48 1.70 19.73 1.89
N PHE A 49 0.53 19.65 1.25
CA PHE A 49 0.23 20.40 0.03
C PHE A 49 0.29 21.92 0.27
N MET A 50 -0.31 22.39 1.36
CA MET A 50 -0.30 23.81 1.70
C MET A 50 1.12 24.29 1.98
N ASP A 51 1.91 23.50 2.72
CA ASP A 51 3.31 23.81 2.99
C ASP A 51 4.13 23.83 1.69
N THR A 52 3.88 22.90 0.77
CA THR A 52 4.57 22.84 -0.54
C THR A 52 4.23 24.03 -1.42
N ILE A 53 2.96 24.48 -1.43
CA ILE A 53 2.57 25.69 -2.17
C ILE A 53 3.24 26.93 -1.60
N ASP A 54 3.28 27.06 -0.27
CA ASP A 54 3.98 28.17 0.39
C ASP A 54 5.46 28.15 -0.01
N PHE A 55 6.11 26.99 0.03
CA PHE A 55 7.51 26.83 -0.41
C PHE A 55 7.73 27.23 -1.88
N LEU A 56 6.82 26.87 -2.79
CA LEU A 56 6.89 27.25 -4.21
C LEU A 56 6.84 28.78 -4.39
N GLU A 57 6.06 29.50 -3.58
CA GLU A 57 6.03 30.96 -3.59
C GLU A 57 7.38 31.58 -3.23
N TYR A 58 8.16 30.90 -2.37
CA TYR A 58 9.51 31.32 -1.96
C TYR A 58 10.64 30.77 -2.84
N GLY A 59 10.31 30.17 -4.00
CA GLY A 59 11.29 29.74 -4.99
C GLY A 59 11.72 28.27 -4.90
N ALA A 60 10.88 27.41 -4.32
CA ALA A 60 11.09 25.96 -4.34
C ALA A 60 11.08 25.36 -5.75
N ASP A 61 11.69 24.17 -5.88
CA ASP A 61 11.72 23.45 -7.15
C ASP A 61 10.37 22.76 -7.40
N ILE A 62 9.96 22.71 -8.67
CA ILE A 62 8.79 21.94 -9.13
C ILE A 62 8.98 20.45 -8.77
N TRP A 63 10.23 19.97 -8.67
CA TRP A 63 10.53 18.61 -8.25
C TRP A 63 10.02 18.27 -6.85
N ASP A 64 10.04 19.22 -5.90
CA ASP A 64 9.51 19.01 -4.55
C ASP A 64 8.01 18.71 -4.60
N PHE A 65 7.28 19.44 -5.44
CA PHE A 65 5.85 19.23 -5.68
C PHE A 65 5.56 17.87 -6.32
N VAL A 66 6.35 17.48 -7.32
CA VAL A 66 6.20 16.18 -7.99
C VAL A 66 6.46 15.03 -7.02
N SER A 67 7.51 15.14 -6.18
CA SER A 67 7.86 14.15 -5.17
C SER A 67 6.74 13.98 -4.13
N TRP A 68 6.22 15.09 -3.61
CA TRP A 68 5.05 15.09 -2.72
C TRP A 68 3.82 14.43 -3.36
N PHE A 69 3.51 14.81 -4.61
CA PHE A 69 2.35 14.29 -5.33
C PHE A 69 2.46 12.76 -5.55
N LEU A 70 3.65 12.28 -5.93
CA LEU A 70 3.92 10.84 -6.10
C LEU A 70 3.79 10.08 -4.78
N TYR A 71 4.34 10.62 -3.69
CA TYR A 71 4.24 10.01 -2.36
C TYR A 71 2.78 9.89 -1.91
N THR A 72 2.05 11.01 -1.93
CA THR A 72 0.63 11.06 -1.56
C THR A 72 -0.20 10.12 -2.41
N THR A 73 0.00 10.14 -3.73
CA THR A 73 -0.76 9.26 -4.64
C THR A 73 -0.46 7.79 -4.38
N THR A 74 0.78 7.45 -4.01
CA THR A 74 1.16 6.06 -3.67
C THR A 74 0.44 5.57 -2.43
N ILE A 75 0.48 6.30 -1.32
CA ILE A 75 -0.19 5.89 -0.08
C ILE A 75 -1.71 5.83 -0.25
N PHE A 76 -2.29 6.79 -0.98
CA PHE A 76 -3.71 6.79 -1.32
C PHE A 76 -4.09 5.56 -2.15
N SER A 77 -3.30 5.25 -3.18
CA SER A 77 -3.54 4.11 -4.05
C SER A 77 -3.47 2.81 -3.29
N ILE A 78 -2.49 2.64 -2.39
CA ILE A 78 -2.35 1.46 -1.54
C ILE A 78 -3.60 1.26 -0.70
N LEU A 79 -4.06 2.29 0.03
CA LEU A 79 -5.23 2.21 0.89
C LEU A 79 -6.51 1.95 0.09
N LEU A 80 -6.71 2.68 -1.01
CA LEU A 80 -7.93 2.61 -1.81
C LEU A 80 -8.05 1.27 -2.55
N ILE A 81 -6.97 0.80 -3.19
CA ILE A 81 -6.96 -0.48 -3.91
C ILE A 81 -7.04 -1.66 -2.94
N SER A 82 -6.35 -1.58 -1.79
CA SER A 82 -6.50 -2.59 -0.74
C SER A 82 -7.94 -2.63 -0.22
N GLY A 83 -8.55 -1.47 0.05
CA GLY A 83 -9.95 -1.36 0.46
C GLY A 83 -10.89 -2.02 -0.54
N PHE A 84 -10.74 -1.73 -1.84
CA PHE A 84 -11.55 -2.37 -2.88
C PHE A 84 -11.30 -3.87 -3.03
N HIS A 85 -10.06 -4.31 -2.88
CA HIS A 85 -9.70 -5.72 -2.94
C HIS A 85 -10.35 -6.51 -1.80
N PHE A 86 -10.28 -6.00 -0.56
CA PHE A 86 -10.77 -6.68 0.64
C PHE A 86 -12.30 -6.60 0.82
N THR A 87 -12.94 -5.53 0.33
CA THR A 87 -14.41 -5.44 0.31
C THR A 87 -15.07 -6.20 -0.84
N GLY A 88 -14.27 -6.80 -1.74
CA GLY A 88 -14.79 -7.56 -2.89
C GLY A 88 -15.39 -6.69 -3.99
N VAL A 89 -15.01 -5.41 -4.05
CA VAL A 89 -15.39 -4.49 -5.13
C VAL A 89 -14.65 -4.85 -6.43
N LEU A 90 -13.39 -5.29 -6.34
CA LEU A 90 -12.59 -5.79 -7.46
C LEU A 90 -13.00 -7.21 -7.86
N LYS A 91 -14.18 -7.36 -8.47
CA LYS A 91 -14.73 -8.66 -8.88
C LYS A 91 -14.12 -9.22 -10.15
N SER A 92 -13.67 -8.37 -11.07
CA SER A 92 -13.12 -8.83 -12.34
C SER A 92 -11.62 -9.10 -12.21
N GLU A 93 -11.19 -10.23 -12.78
CA GLU A 93 -9.79 -10.65 -12.80
C GLU A 93 -8.90 -9.56 -13.44
N SER A 94 -9.34 -8.96 -14.54
CA SER A 94 -8.61 -7.88 -15.21
C SER A 94 -8.46 -6.63 -14.34
N ALA A 95 -9.50 -6.22 -13.58
CA ALA A 95 -9.40 -5.07 -12.70
C ALA A 95 -8.47 -5.35 -11.52
N ARG A 96 -8.53 -6.58 -10.97
CA ARG A 96 -7.64 -7.01 -9.90
C ARG A 96 -6.18 -7.00 -10.37
N ILE A 97 -5.87 -7.69 -11.47
CA ILE A 97 -4.51 -7.75 -12.03
C ILE A 97 -4.02 -6.34 -12.40
N GLY A 98 -4.86 -5.55 -13.08
CA GLY A 98 -4.53 -4.17 -13.46
C GLY A 98 -4.23 -3.29 -12.24
N SER A 99 -5.04 -3.38 -11.18
CA SER A 99 -4.81 -2.63 -9.95
C SER A 99 -3.51 -3.03 -9.23
N GLY A 100 -3.17 -4.32 -9.23
CA GLY A 100 -1.91 -4.80 -8.67
C GLY A 100 -0.69 -4.36 -9.48
N ILE A 101 -0.75 -4.42 -10.81
CA ILE A 101 0.31 -3.91 -11.70
C ILE A 101 0.47 -2.40 -11.50
N PHE A 102 -0.63 -1.66 -11.39
CA PHE A 102 -0.62 -0.22 -11.11
C PHE A 102 0.08 0.07 -9.77
N LEU A 103 -0.26 -0.63 -8.69
CA LEU A 103 0.40 -0.48 -7.39
C LEU A 103 1.91 -0.73 -7.45
N ILE A 104 2.33 -1.80 -8.14
CA ILE A 104 3.75 -2.10 -8.31
C ILE A 104 4.43 -0.96 -9.09
N THR A 105 3.79 -0.50 -10.17
CA THR A 105 4.36 0.52 -11.06
C THR A 105 4.52 1.85 -10.34
N ILE A 106 3.46 2.34 -9.68
CA ILE A 106 3.51 3.62 -8.96
C ILE A 106 4.51 3.57 -7.80
N SER A 107 4.62 2.44 -7.11
CA SER A 107 5.61 2.25 -6.04
C SER A 107 7.05 2.29 -6.57
N ILE A 108 7.31 1.66 -7.72
CA ILE A 108 8.63 1.72 -8.38
C ILE A 108 8.94 3.14 -8.86
N VAL A 109 7.98 3.85 -9.43
CA VAL A 109 8.16 5.26 -9.84
C VAL A 109 8.49 6.14 -8.63
N ASN A 110 7.76 5.97 -7.52
CA ASN A 110 8.03 6.66 -6.27
C ASN A 110 9.45 6.34 -5.73
N LEU A 111 9.86 5.07 -5.78
CA LEU A 111 11.21 4.66 -5.41
C LEU A 111 12.29 5.36 -6.23
N ILE A 112 12.10 5.39 -7.55
CA ILE A 112 13.05 6.03 -8.47
C ILE A 112 13.12 7.54 -8.18
N SER A 113 11.97 8.20 -8.03
CA SER A 113 11.91 9.61 -7.64
C SER A 113 12.70 9.86 -6.37
N ARG A 114 12.52 9.01 -5.35
CA ARG A 114 13.23 9.15 -4.09
C ARG A 114 14.74 9.00 -4.26
N PHE A 115 15.22 8.08 -5.09
CA PHE A 115 16.66 7.98 -5.37
C PHE A 115 17.25 9.24 -6.00
N TYR A 116 16.48 9.98 -6.81
CA TYR A 116 16.90 11.27 -7.35
C TYR A 116 16.99 12.32 -6.25
N ASP A 117 15.95 12.50 -5.45
CA ASP A 117 15.94 13.45 -4.32
C ASP A 117 17.10 13.16 -3.35
N LEU A 118 17.29 11.90 -3.00
CA LEU A 118 18.35 11.43 -2.09
C LEU A 118 19.76 11.76 -2.63
N ARG A 119 19.95 11.68 -3.94
CA ARG A 119 21.22 12.02 -4.57
C ARG A 119 21.49 13.52 -4.52
N GLU A 120 20.45 14.32 -4.70
CA GLU A 120 20.53 15.78 -4.65
C GLU A 120 20.71 16.30 -3.21
N GLU A 121 19.90 15.82 -2.27
CA GLU A 121 20.02 16.12 -0.83
C GLU A 121 21.44 15.83 -0.32
N ARG A 122 21.99 14.65 -0.65
CA ARG A 122 23.36 14.26 -0.29
C ARG A 122 24.41 15.19 -0.88
N GLY A 123 24.20 15.67 -2.11
CA GLY A 123 25.09 16.63 -2.77
C GLY A 123 25.05 18.01 -2.11
N ASN A 124 23.85 18.49 -1.81
CA ASN A 124 23.60 19.82 -1.24
C ASN A 124 24.05 19.95 0.22
N TRP A 125 23.95 18.87 1.01
CA TRP A 125 24.32 18.90 2.43
C TRP A 125 25.82 18.64 2.65
N GLY A 126 26.60 18.41 1.60
CA GLY A 126 28.03 18.09 1.72
C GLY A 126 28.29 16.74 2.39
N ILE A 127 27.25 15.90 2.53
CA ILE A 127 27.26 14.57 3.15
C ILE A 127 27.85 13.51 2.19
N SER A 128 28.80 13.92 1.36
CA SER A 128 29.49 13.02 0.42
C SER A 128 30.38 11.98 1.12
N GLY A 129 30.60 12.14 2.43
CA GLY A 129 31.36 11.22 3.28
C GLY A 129 30.54 10.20 4.09
N GLU A 130 29.23 10.37 4.27
CA GLU A 130 28.41 9.37 4.97
C GLU A 130 28.05 8.19 4.06
N SER A 131 28.06 7.00 4.65
CA SER A 131 27.71 5.79 3.92
C SER A 131 26.26 5.85 3.43
N TRP A 132 25.96 5.22 2.29
CA TRP A 132 24.57 5.10 1.83
C TRP A 132 23.67 4.45 2.90
N LEU A 133 24.22 3.60 3.74
CA LEU A 133 23.49 2.91 4.81
C LEU A 133 23.03 3.85 5.92
N GLU A 134 23.89 4.76 6.39
CA GLU A 134 23.52 5.74 7.43
C GLU A 134 22.42 6.68 6.93
N PHE A 135 22.52 7.09 5.68
CA PHE A 135 21.53 7.97 5.06
C PHE A 135 20.17 7.28 4.81
N LEU A 136 20.18 5.99 4.48
CA LEU A 136 18.94 5.20 4.38
C LEU A 136 18.26 5.00 5.74
N TYR A 137 19.01 5.16 6.84
CA TYR A 137 18.49 5.05 8.21
C TYR A 137 17.77 6.32 8.68
N TRP A 138 17.85 7.43 7.93
CA TRP A 138 17.13 8.65 8.30
C TRP A 138 15.62 8.39 8.30
N PRO A 139 14.89 8.82 9.34
CA PRO A 139 13.47 8.47 9.50
C PRO A 139 12.62 8.78 8.26
N SER A 140 12.83 9.95 7.64
CA SER A 140 12.11 10.37 6.43
C SER A 140 12.41 9.48 5.22
N THR A 141 13.64 8.98 5.10
CA THR A 141 14.04 8.09 4.00
C THR A 141 13.58 6.66 4.24
N HIS A 142 13.71 6.18 5.48
CA HIS A 142 13.30 4.84 5.87
C HIS A 142 11.79 4.63 5.71
N GLU A 143 10.96 5.56 6.21
CA GLU A 143 9.49 5.46 6.15
C GLU A 143 9.00 5.41 4.70
N ARG A 144 9.59 6.24 3.84
CA ARG A 144 9.23 6.28 2.41
C ARG A 144 9.61 4.99 1.68
N LEU A 145 10.72 4.35 2.04
CA LEU A 145 11.12 3.06 1.48
C LEU A 145 10.19 1.93 1.92
N GLU A 146 9.76 1.92 3.18
CA GLU A 146 8.77 0.95 3.67
C GLU A 146 7.46 1.05 2.89
N LEU A 147 6.99 2.28 2.62
CA LEU A 147 5.78 2.50 1.83
C LEU A 147 5.90 1.91 0.42
N VAL A 148 7.04 2.12 -0.24
CA VAL A 148 7.31 1.54 -1.56
C VAL A 148 7.27 0.01 -1.50
N PHE A 149 7.97 -0.60 -0.55
CA PHE A 149 8.00 -2.06 -0.42
C PHE A 149 6.60 -2.61 -0.13
N LEU A 150 5.85 -1.94 0.74
CA LEU A 150 4.47 -2.29 1.05
C LEU A 150 3.59 -2.25 -0.21
N GLY A 151 3.71 -1.21 -1.03
CA GLY A 151 2.96 -1.10 -2.28
C GLY A 151 3.29 -2.20 -3.29
N VAL A 152 4.57 -2.56 -3.43
CA VAL A 152 5.00 -3.68 -4.29
C VAL A 152 4.47 -5.01 -3.77
N ILE A 153 4.61 -5.27 -2.47
CA ILE A 153 4.17 -6.52 -1.84
C ILE A 153 2.65 -6.66 -1.97
N ILE A 154 1.88 -5.63 -1.62
CA ILE A 154 0.42 -5.64 -1.73
C ILE A 154 -0.01 -5.82 -3.19
N GLY A 155 0.61 -5.09 -4.12
CA GLY A 155 0.32 -5.23 -5.55
C GLY A 155 0.53 -6.67 -6.04
N PHE A 156 1.62 -7.31 -5.62
CA PHE A 156 1.88 -8.72 -5.92
C PHE A 156 0.86 -9.67 -5.29
N LEU A 157 0.48 -9.45 -4.02
CA LEU A 157 -0.52 -10.26 -3.33
C LEU A 157 -1.89 -10.18 -3.99
N ILE A 158 -2.28 -9.00 -4.47
CA ILE A 158 -3.53 -8.78 -5.21
C ILE A 158 -3.53 -9.55 -6.52
N ILE A 159 -2.40 -9.58 -7.24
CA ILE A 159 -2.27 -10.33 -8.50
C ILE A 159 -2.36 -11.84 -8.27
N LYS A 160 -1.75 -12.36 -7.19
CA LYS A 160 -1.65 -13.79 -6.93
C LYS A 160 -2.91 -14.45 -6.36
N LYS A 161 -3.81 -13.68 -5.75
CA LYS A 161 -5.10 -14.18 -5.24
C LYS A 161 -6.03 -14.53 -6.40
#